data_AF-A0A7C4GKQ2-F1
#
_entry.id   AF-A0A7C4GKQ2-F1
#
_cell.length_a   1.000
_cell.length_b   1.000
_cell.length_c   1.000
_cell.angle_alpha   90.00
_cell.angle_beta   90.00
_cell.angle_gamma   90.00
#
_symmetry.space_group_name_H-M   'P 1'
#
loop_
_entity.id
_entity.type
_entity.pdbx_description
1 polymer ?
#
loop_
_entity_poly.entity_id
_entity_poly.type
_entity_poly.pdbx_seq_one_letter_code
_entity_poly.pdbx_strand_id
1 'polypeptide(L)'
;MKAIITDFSIYSIMLIMSNSLKIKELKVFLSSLSAYKGLTIYHSKLTDMLIAVEIMEKEGPDVDDAIQYSIAITLGVNAIISFDKHFDNLKIPRLEPAQLNLN
;
A
#
# COMPACT_ATOMS: atom_id res chain seq x y z
N MET A 1 7.36 -13.90 8.20
CA MET A 1 6.92 -13.11 7.03
C MET A 1 7.44 -11.69 7.17
N LYS A 2 7.86 -11.04 6.08
CA LYS A 2 8.16 -9.59 6.07
C LYS A 2 7.13 -8.92 5.17
N ALA A 3 6.51 -7.85 5.66
CA ALA A 3 5.53 -7.07 4.94
C ALA A 3 5.88 -5.58 5.03
N ILE A 4 5.43 -4.82 4.05
CA ILE A 4 5.61 -3.37 4.00
C ILE A 4 4.22 -2.74 3.90
N ILE A 5 4.01 -1.66 4.64
CA ILE A 5 2.87 -0.76 4.46
C ILE A 5 3.41 0.63 4.13
N THR A 6 2.83 1.31 3.16
CA THR A 6 3.24 2.67 2.81
C THR A 6 2.56 3.69 3.71
N ASP A 7 3.23 4.81 3.98
CA ASP A 7 2.61 5.96 4.64
C ASP A 7 1.39 6.48 3.86
N PHE A 8 1.40 6.38 2.52
CA PHE A 8 0.25 6.65 1.68
C PHE A 8 -0.98 5.79 2.05
N SER A 9 -0.82 4.46 2.18
CA SER A 9 -1.91 3.59 2.67
C SER A 9 -2.40 4.02 4.06
N ILE A 10 -1.48 4.39 4.95
CA ILE A 10 -1.83 4.81 6.31
C ILE A 10 -2.65 6.11 6.27
N TYR A 11 -2.24 7.10 5.49
CA TYR A 11 -2.99 8.36 5.35
C TYR A 11 -4.37 8.14 4.70
N SER A 12 -4.46 7.29 3.68
CA SER A 12 -5.74 6.92 3.06
C SER A 12 -6.69 6.29 4.08
N ILE A 13 -6.21 5.31 4.87
CA ILE A 13 -6.98 4.69 5.94
C ILE A 13 -7.37 5.72 7.02
N MET A 14 -6.46 6.62 7.40
CA MET A 14 -6.75 7.71 8.34
C MET A 14 -7.91 8.58 7.85
N LEU A 15 -7.89 9.02 6.60
CA LEU A 15 -8.95 9.84 6.00
C LEU A 15 -10.30 9.10 5.97
N ILE A 16 -10.31 7.83 5.57
CA ILE A 16 -11.53 7.00 5.54
C ILE A 16 -12.13 6.84 6.95
N MET A 17 -11.29 6.50 7.93
CA MET A 17 -11.74 6.27 9.31
C MET A 17 -12.14 7.57 10.02
N SER A 18 -11.44 8.68 9.78
CA SER A 18 -11.81 9.97 10.35
C SER A 18 -13.15 10.45 9.81
N ASN A 19 -13.39 10.30 8.51
CA ASN A 19 -14.66 10.66 7.88
C ASN A 19 -15.84 9.81 8.38
N SER A 20 -15.56 8.59 8.86
CA SER A 20 -16.55 7.68 9.45
C SER A 20 -16.79 7.91 10.95
N LEU A 21 -16.24 8.97 11.56
CA LEU A 21 -16.26 9.25 13.01
C LEU A 21 -15.64 8.16 13.90
N LYS A 22 -14.81 7.27 13.32
CA LYS A 22 -14.17 6.13 14.01
C LYS A 22 -12.83 6.50 14.65
N ILE A 23 -12.80 7.59 15.41
CA ILE A 23 -11.55 8.15 15.95
C ILE A 23 -10.88 7.21 16.97
N LYS A 24 -11.67 6.48 17.77
CA LYS A 24 -11.14 5.52 18.75
C LYS A 24 -10.50 4.33 18.05
N GLU A 25 -11.17 3.78 17.05
CA GLU A 25 -10.70 2.67 16.23
C GLU A 25 -9.48 3.09 15.41
N LEU A 26 -9.43 4.34 14.93
CA LEU A 26 -8.27 4.87 14.23
C LEU A 26 -7.04 4.89 15.13
N LYS A 27 -7.19 5.31 16.40
CA LYS A 27 -6.10 5.24 17.38
C LYS A 27 -5.63 3.80 17.61
N VAL A 28 -6.56 2.85 17.69
CA VAL A 28 -6.23 1.42 17.83
C VAL A 28 -5.47 0.92 16.60
N PHE A 29 -5.95 1.22 15.39
CA PHE A 29 -5.28 0.87 14.14
C PHE A 29 -3.84 1.38 14.10
N LEU A 30 -3.62 2.69 14.31
CA LEU A 30 -2.29 3.28 14.27
C LEU A 30 -1.35 2.71 15.35
N SER A 31 -1.87 2.49 16.56
CA SER A 31 -1.09 1.88 17.65
C SER A 31 -0.72 0.42 17.36
N SER A 32 -1.54 -0.30 16.59
CA SER A 32 -1.27 -1.70 16.23
C SER A 32 -0.13 -1.84 15.21
N LEU A 33 0.08 -0.86 14.33
CA LEU A 33 1.09 -0.93 13.26
C LEU A 33 2.50 -1.11 13.82
N SER A 34 2.83 -0.46 14.94
CA SER A 34 4.14 -0.58 15.59
C SER A 34 4.33 -1.89 16.36
N ALA A 35 3.24 -2.61 16.65
CA ALA A 35 3.28 -3.87 17.38
C ALA A 35 3.46 -5.10 16.46
N TYR A 36 3.19 -4.97 15.15
CA TYR A 36 3.29 -6.08 14.21
C TYR A 36 4.74 -6.44 13.90
N LYS A 37 5.17 -7.61 14.37
CA LYS A 37 6.48 -8.18 14.03
C LYS A 37 6.57 -8.45 12.53
N GLY A 38 7.60 -7.90 11.89
CA GLY A 38 7.85 -8.10 10.47
C GLY A 38 7.08 -7.15 9.54
N LEU A 39 6.32 -6.20 10.08
CA LEU A 39 5.76 -5.08 9.31
C LEU A 39 6.72 -3.89 9.36
N THR A 40 7.08 -3.36 8.18
CA THR A 40 7.86 -2.13 8.05
C THR A 40 7.00 -1.04 7.47
N ILE A 41 7.01 0.15 8.08
CA ILE A 41 6.40 1.34 7.48
C ILE A 41 7.40 1.93 6.48
N TYR A 42 7.00 2.03 5.22
CA TYR A 42 7.78 2.69 4.18
C TYR A 42 7.28 4.12 3.97
N HIS A 43 8.19 5.08 4.09
CA HIS A 43 7.91 6.48 3.82
C HIS A 43 8.21 6.80 2.36
N SER A 44 7.17 7.25 1.65
CA SER A 44 7.24 7.54 0.23
C SER A 44 8.25 8.67 -0.04
N LYS A 45 9.12 8.48 -1.04
CA LYS A 45 10.11 9.47 -1.44
C LYS A 45 9.61 10.23 -2.67
N LEU A 46 10.19 11.41 -2.90
CA LEU A 46 9.93 12.17 -4.13
C LEU A 46 10.22 11.35 -5.40
N THR A 47 11.24 10.48 -5.35
CA THR A 47 11.55 9.56 -6.46
C THR A 47 10.41 8.59 -6.74
N ASP A 48 9.73 8.08 -5.71
CA ASP A 48 8.58 7.19 -5.88
C ASP A 48 7.41 7.92 -6.54
N MET A 49 7.21 9.20 -6.17
CA MET A 49 6.17 10.06 -6.77
C MET A 49 6.47 10.40 -8.22
N LEU A 50 7.74 10.66 -8.58
CA LEU A 50 8.14 10.91 -9.97
C LEU A 50 7.91 9.67 -10.83
N ILE A 51 8.30 8.49 -10.36
CA ILE A 51 8.04 7.21 -11.05
C ILE A 51 6.53 6.98 -11.20
N ALA A 52 5.73 7.32 -10.18
CA ALA A 52 4.27 7.22 -10.27
C ALA A 52 3.71 8.08 -11.42
N VAL A 53 4.16 9.33 -11.56
CA VAL A 53 3.76 10.20 -12.68
C VAL A 53 4.17 9.59 -14.02
N GLU A 54 5.37 9.05 -14.15
CA GLU A 54 5.81 8.35 -15.38
C GLU A 54 4.94 7.13 -15.71
N ILE A 55 4.43 6.42 -14.70
CA ILE A 55 3.49 5.30 -14.88
C ILE A 55 2.13 5.82 -15.35
N MET A 56 1.62 6.90 -14.74
CA MET A 56 0.34 7.52 -15.11
C MET A 56 0.36 8.01 -16.56
N GLU A 57 1.45 8.63 -17.01
CA GLU A 57 1.60 9.11 -18.39
C GLU A 57 1.52 7.99 -19.43
N LYS A 58 1.98 6.78 -19.08
CA LYS A 58 2.05 5.64 -20.00
C LYS A 58 0.79 4.79 -19.97
N GLU A 59 0.25 4.55 -18.78
CA GLU A 59 -0.70 3.45 -18.56
C GLU A 59 -2.05 3.93 -17.98
N GLY A 60 -2.16 5.22 -17.64
CA GLY A 60 -3.39 5.84 -17.16
C GLY A 60 -3.98 5.40 -15.80
N PRO A 61 -3.27 4.72 -14.87
CA PRO A 61 -3.83 4.51 -13.54
C PRO A 61 -4.08 5.83 -12.82
N ASP A 62 -4.96 5.80 -11.82
CA ASP A 62 -5.10 6.93 -10.92
C ASP A 62 -3.84 7.11 -10.04
N VAL A 63 -3.78 8.24 -9.34
CA VAL A 63 -2.59 8.60 -8.56
C VAL A 63 -2.35 7.64 -7.39
N ASP A 64 -3.42 7.06 -6.82
CA ASP A 64 -3.35 6.17 -5.68
C ASP A 64 -2.70 4.85 -6.09
N ASP A 65 -3.19 4.25 -7.19
CA ASP A 65 -2.63 3.03 -7.77
C ASP A 65 -1.20 3.24 -8.28
N ALA A 66 -0.95 4.37 -8.93
CA ALA A 66 0.37 4.69 -9.47
C ALA A 66 1.44 4.83 -8.38
N ILE A 67 1.13 5.49 -7.26
CA ILE A 67 2.05 5.63 -6.12
C ILE A 67 2.32 4.26 -5.48
N GLN A 68 1.30 3.44 -5.28
CA GLN A 68 1.49 2.12 -4.68
C GLN A 68 2.31 1.19 -5.59
N TYR A 69 2.05 1.23 -6.89
CA TYR A 69 2.77 0.42 -7.86
C TYR A 69 4.21 0.91 -8.07
N SER A 70 4.45 2.22 -8.06
CA SER A 70 5.81 2.77 -8.15
C SER A 70 6.67 2.34 -6.96
N ILE A 71 6.12 2.39 -5.74
CA ILE A 71 6.81 1.94 -4.53
C ILE A 71 7.07 0.43 -4.59
N ALA A 72 6.11 -0.36 -5.06
CA ALA A 72 6.29 -1.79 -5.24
C ALA A 72 7.47 -2.10 -6.19
N ILE A 73 7.58 -1.35 -7.29
CA ILE A 73 8.72 -1.45 -8.22
C ILE A 73 10.02 -1.03 -7.55
N THR A 74 10.06 0.13 -6.89
CA THR A 74 11.26 0.65 -6.20
C THR A 74 11.80 -0.35 -5.18
N LEU A 75 10.90 -1.01 -4.44
CA LEU A 75 11.25 -1.95 -3.38
C LEU A 75 11.49 -3.38 -3.86
N GLY A 76 11.16 -3.68 -5.12
CA GLY A 76 11.31 -5.02 -5.70
C GLY A 76 10.53 -6.09 -4.91
N VAL A 77 9.33 -5.74 -4.42
CA VAL A 77 8.50 -6.67 -3.65
C VAL A 77 8.01 -7.83 -4.51
N ASN A 78 7.75 -8.98 -3.87
CA ASN A 78 7.29 -10.17 -4.57
C ASN A 78 5.82 -10.11 -5.00
N ALA A 79 5.00 -9.36 -4.27
CA ALA A 79 3.58 -9.21 -4.54
C ALA A 79 3.02 -7.96 -3.87
N ILE A 80 1.93 -7.42 -4.40
CA ILE A 80 1.09 -6.41 -3.74
C ILE A 80 -0.09 -7.14 -3.07
N ILE A 81 -0.30 -6.90 -1.78
CA ILE A 81 -1.45 -7.46 -1.06
C ILE A 81 -2.61 -6.48 -1.15
N SER A 82 -3.61 -6.79 -1.97
CA SER A 82 -4.74 -5.90 -2.20
C SER A 82 -5.99 -6.68 -2.62
N PHE A 83 -7.16 -6.16 -2.24
CA PHE A 83 -8.45 -6.59 -2.80
C PHE A 83 -8.77 -5.90 -4.13
N ASP A 84 -8.00 -4.87 -4.49
CA ASP A 84 -8.23 -4.07 -5.69
C ASP A 84 -7.66 -4.75 -6.94
N LYS A 85 -8.54 -5.08 -7.88
CA LYS A 85 -8.17 -5.74 -9.15
C LYS A 85 -7.45 -4.82 -10.13
N HIS A 86 -7.33 -3.52 -9.85
CA HIS A 86 -6.51 -2.62 -10.65
C HIS A 86 -5.03 -3.03 -10.71
N PHE A 87 -4.56 -3.83 -9.74
CA PHE A 87 -3.21 -4.41 -9.77
C PHE A 87 -3.11 -5.77 -10.49
N ASP A 88 -4.19 -6.28 -11.08
CA ASP A 88 -4.15 -7.52 -11.87
C ASP A 88 -3.38 -7.32 -13.19
N ASN A 89 -2.71 -8.37 -13.68
CA ASN A 89 -1.92 -8.37 -14.92
C ASN A 89 -0.71 -7.42 -14.96
N LEU A 90 -0.30 -6.88 -13.82
CA LEU A 90 0.92 -6.11 -13.68
C LEU A 90 2.15 -7.03 -13.50
N LYS A 91 3.35 -6.46 -13.67
CA LYS A 91 4.63 -7.18 -13.53
C LYS A 91 4.81 -7.72 -12.11
N ILE A 92 4.43 -6.94 -11.11
CA ILE A 92 4.38 -7.37 -9.71
C ILE A 92 2.97 -7.91 -9.47
N PRO A 93 2.81 -9.19 -9.11
CA PRO A 93 1.50 -9.79 -9.00
C PRO A 93 0.73 -9.25 -7.80
N ARG A 94 -0.58 -9.14 -7.94
CA ARG A 94 -1.49 -8.98 -6.80
C ARG A 94 -1.80 -10.32 -6.14
N LEU A 95 -1.84 -10.34 -4.82
CA LEU A 95 -2.42 -11.42 -4.02
C LEU A 95 -3.46 -10.85 -3.06
N GLU A 96 -4.53 -11.60 -2.82
CA GLU A 96 -5.45 -11.33 -1.72
C GLU A 96 -4.91 -11.93 -0.42
N PRO A 97 -5.27 -11.37 0.75
CA PRO A 97 -4.85 -11.91 2.04
C PRO A 97 -5.14 -13.42 2.21
N ALA A 98 -6.25 -13.92 1.66
CA ALA A 98 -6.61 -15.34 1.74
C ALA A 98 -5.67 -16.27 0.95
N GLN A 99 -4.88 -15.73 0.03
CA GLN A 99 -3.89 -16.48 -0.76
C GLN A 99 -2.53 -16.57 -0.06
N LEU A 100 -2.37 -15.90 1.08
CA LEU A 100 -1.16 -16.00 1.89
C LEU A 100 -1.22 -17.29 2.73
N ASN A 101 -0.28 -18.21 2.47
CA ASN A 101 -0.07 -19.36 3.35
C ASN A 101 0.58 -18.90 4.66
N LEU A 102 -0.25 -18.57 5.64
CA LEU A 102 0.16 -18.23 7.00
C LEU A 102 0.32 -19.52 7.82
N ASN A 103 1.40 -20.27 7.56
CA ASN A 103 1.86 -21.35 8.44
C ASN A 103 2.89 -20.84 9.44
#